data_AF-A0AAX2DHC6-F1
#
_entry.id   AF-A0AAX2DHC6-F1
#
_cell.length_a   1.000
_cell.length_b   1.000
_cell.length_c   1.000
_cell.angle_alpha   90.00
_cell.angle_beta   90.00
_cell.angle_gamma   90.00
#
_symmetry.space_group_name_H-M   'P 1'
#
loop_
_entity.id
_entity.type
_entity.pdbx_description
1 polymer ?
#
loop_
_entity_poly.entity_id
_entity_poly.type
_entity_poly.pdbx_seq_one_letter_code
_entity_poly.pdbx_strand_id
1 'polypeptide(L)'
;MTAANFSKDEISLRDFFCFLAPQIRTIILIFVVIVAIGLGYAITRPTLHMSIANVAIGDSLNMDSSASNLLESPETMMYKYAQLATIDPIKKTNIVEVSTVAANREESIKKLKLAINEITSTQNHLYQQQEIKFIKYLDLLEMADTKEIKILSMLQNASRSSMTYSSEITTTELPYSGNMYKILLGTTLTALFVALVIGAIKEWIRRLGETA
;
A
#
# COMPACT_ATOMS: atom_id res chain seq x y z
N MET A 1 5.14 35.86 -56.50
CA MET A 1 5.78 35.84 -55.17
C MET A 1 5.27 37.03 -54.37
N THR A 2 4.35 36.80 -53.45
CA THR A 2 4.06 37.67 -52.32
C THR A 2 3.60 36.75 -51.20
N ALA A 3 4.57 36.38 -50.39
CA ALA A 3 4.35 35.76 -49.10
C ALA A 3 3.76 36.79 -48.12
N ALA A 4 3.19 36.25 -47.04
CA ALA A 4 2.72 36.91 -45.82
C ALA A 4 1.27 37.43 -45.83
N ASN A 5 0.39 36.65 -45.19
CA ASN A 5 -0.17 37.01 -43.88
C ASN A 5 -0.87 35.79 -43.27
N PHE A 6 -0.09 34.77 -42.88
CA PHE A 6 -0.49 33.96 -41.75
C PHE A 6 -0.21 34.83 -40.52
N SER A 7 -1.20 35.60 -40.08
CA SER A 7 -1.16 36.18 -38.74
C SER A 7 -0.96 35.02 -37.78
N LYS A 8 0.13 35.08 -37.02
CA LYS A 8 0.28 34.26 -35.83
C LYS A 8 -0.90 34.62 -34.93
N ASP A 9 -1.92 33.78 -34.92
CA ASP A 9 -3.02 33.82 -33.95
C ASP A 9 -2.43 33.46 -32.58
N GLU A 10 -1.76 34.42 -31.95
CA GLU A 10 -1.53 34.38 -30.52
C GLU A 10 -2.89 34.57 -29.85
N ILE A 11 -3.49 33.47 -29.41
CA ILE A 11 -4.70 33.51 -28.57
C ILE A 11 -4.39 34.38 -27.36
N SER A 12 -4.94 35.60 -27.35
CA SER A 12 -4.73 36.51 -26.23
C SER A 12 -5.52 36.02 -25.02
N LEU A 13 -4.97 36.23 -23.81
CA LEU A 13 -5.71 36.01 -22.56
C LEU A 13 -7.06 36.73 -22.57
N ARG A 14 -7.15 37.88 -23.24
CA ARG A 14 -8.39 38.64 -23.40
C ARG A 14 -9.44 37.89 -24.21
N ASP A 15 -9.04 37.20 -25.28
CA ASP A 15 -9.95 36.41 -26.13
C ASP A 15 -10.46 35.18 -25.37
N PHE A 16 -9.60 34.58 -24.55
CA PHE A 16 -9.99 33.50 -23.63
C PHE A 16 -11.02 33.95 -22.59
N PHE A 17 -10.85 35.13 -21.98
CA PHE A 17 -11.82 35.69 -21.04
C PHE A 17 -13.15 36.07 -21.72
N CYS A 18 -13.09 36.67 -22.92
CA CYS A 18 -14.29 36.97 -23.71
C CYS A 18 -15.04 35.71 -24.15
N PHE A 19 -14.34 34.59 -24.37
CA PHE A 19 -14.95 33.29 -24.63
C PHE A 19 -15.60 32.67 -23.38
N LEU A 20 -14.96 32.80 -22.21
CA LEU A 20 -15.46 32.20 -20.95
C LEU A 20 -16.66 32.94 -20.34
N ALA A 21 -16.67 34.27 -20.41
CA ALA A 21 -17.65 35.11 -19.72
C ALA A 21 -19.13 34.78 -20.04
N PRO A 22 -19.52 34.50 -21.30
CA PRO A 22 -20.91 34.16 -21.64
C PRO A 22 -21.37 32.77 -21.14
N GLN A 23 -20.43 31.85 -20.93
CA GLN A 23 -20.72 30.45 -20.57
C GLN A 23 -20.47 30.15 -19.10
N ILE A 24 -19.93 31.10 -18.34
CA ILE A 24 -19.50 30.88 -16.96
C ILE A 24 -20.61 30.32 -16.07
N ARG A 25 -21.87 30.75 -16.27
CA ARG A 25 -23.03 30.19 -15.56
C ARG A 25 -23.26 28.72 -15.86
N THR A 26 -23.11 28.30 -17.12
CA THR A 26 -23.26 26.90 -17.54
C THR A 26 -22.11 26.04 -17.03
N ILE A 27 -20.88 26.56 -17.10
CA ILE A 27 -19.68 25.89 -16.57
C ILE A 27 -19.83 25.66 -15.06
N ILE A 28 -20.23 26.69 -14.31
CA ILE A 28 -20.44 26.58 -12.86
C ILE A 28 -21.54 25.56 -12.53
N LEU A 29 -22.68 25.59 -13.24
CA LEU A 29 -23.79 24.67 -12.97
C LEU A 29 -23.37 23.21 -13.18
N ILE A 30 -22.70 22.90 -14.29
CA ILE A 30 -22.22 21.56 -14.59
C ILE A 30 -21.17 21.11 -13.57
N PHE A 31 -20.24 22.00 -13.23
CA PHE A 31 -19.23 21.74 -12.21
C PHE A 31 -19.88 21.36 -10.88
N VAL A 32 -20.87 22.15 -10.40
CA VAL A 32 -21.60 21.88 -9.15
C VAL A 32 -22.32 20.54 -9.19
N VAL A 33 -22.98 20.19 -10.30
CA VAL A 33 -23.69 18.91 -10.44
C VAL A 33 -22.73 17.72 -10.34
N ILE A 34 -21.59 17.77 -11.05
CA ILE A 34 -20.62 16.65 -11.03
C ILE A 34 -19.95 16.54 -9.67
N VAL A 35 -19.62 17.67 -9.03
CA VAL A 35 -19.05 17.69 -7.68
C VAL A 35 -20.05 17.15 -6.66
N ALA A 36 -21.34 17.47 -6.77
CA ALA A 36 -22.39 16.93 -5.90
C ALA A 36 -22.50 15.40 -6.03
N ILE A 37 -22.42 14.86 -7.26
CA ILE A 37 -22.38 13.41 -7.50
C ILE A 37 -21.13 12.78 -6.88
N GLY A 38 -19.96 13.41 -7.06
CA GLY A 38 -18.70 12.95 -6.48
C GLY A 38 -18.71 12.94 -4.94
N LEU A 39 -19.30 13.96 -4.33
CA LEU A 39 -19.50 14.05 -2.88
C LEU A 39 -20.48 12.99 -2.38
N GLY A 40 -21.62 12.81 -3.07
CA GLY A 40 -22.58 11.77 -2.74
C GLY A 40 -21.94 10.37 -2.76
N TYR A 41 -21.16 10.08 -3.80
CA TYR A 41 -20.39 8.84 -3.89
C TYR A 41 -19.35 8.70 -2.77
N ALA A 42 -18.61 9.76 -2.43
CA ALA A 42 -17.63 9.73 -1.36
C ALA A 42 -18.27 9.46 0.01
N ILE A 43 -19.46 10.02 0.27
CA ILE A 43 -20.21 9.81 1.53
C ILE A 43 -20.75 8.38 1.64
N THR A 44 -21.11 7.75 0.51
CA THR A 44 -21.57 6.34 0.53
C THR A 44 -20.45 5.33 0.81
N ARG A 45 -19.18 5.73 0.77
CA ARG A 45 -18.05 4.85 1.07
C ARG A 45 -17.87 4.72 2.59
N PRO A 46 -17.86 3.49 3.16
CA PRO A 46 -17.72 3.30 4.59
C PRO A 46 -16.33 3.71 5.08
N THR A 47 -16.28 4.21 6.32
CA THR A 47 -15.04 4.29 7.10
C THR A 47 -14.48 2.90 7.29
N LEU A 48 -13.19 2.74 7.06
CA LEU A 48 -12.48 1.50 7.35
C LEU A 48 -11.59 1.72 8.57
N HIS A 49 -11.26 0.64 9.25
CA HIS A 49 -10.31 0.63 10.36
C HIS A 49 -9.14 -0.24 9.97
N MET A 50 -7.92 0.27 10.19
CA MET A 50 -6.70 -0.45 9.95
C MET A 50 -6.00 -0.70 11.28
N SER A 51 -5.75 -1.97 11.58
CA SER A 51 -4.97 -2.37 12.75
C SER A 51 -3.59 -2.81 12.29
N ILE A 52 -2.56 -2.37 13.01
CA ILE A 52 -1.15 -2.59 12.66
C ILE A 52 -0.42 -3.13 13.90
N ALA A 53 0.45 -4.12 13.70
CA ALA A 53 1.40 -4.58 14.70
C ALA A 53 2.74 -4.93 14.04
N ASN A 54 3.83 -4.70 14.75
CA ASN A 54 5.15 -5.10 14.29
C ASN A 54 5.48 -6.49 14.84
N VAL A 55 5.89 -7.40 13.96
CA VAL A 55 6.32 -8.75 14.32
C VAL A 55 7.79 -8.88 13.97
N ALA A 56 8.64 -9.09 14.97
CA ALA A 56 10.04 -9.43 14.80
C ALA A 56 10.13 -10.93 14.47
N ILE A 57 10.70 -11.26 13.30
CA ILE A 57 10.97 -12.61 12.82
C ILE A 57 12.24 -13.12 13.51
N GLY A 58 12.21 -14.38 13.95
CA GLY A 58 13.37 -15.02 14.53
C GLY A 58 14.47 -15.35 13.50
N ASP A 59 15.68 -15.48 14.01
CA ASP A 59 16.85 -15.85 13.21
C ASP A 59 16.93 -17.37 13.04
N SER A 60 17.33 -17.82 11.85
CA SER A 60 17.52 -19.23 11.50
C SER A 60 18.86 -19.77 12.01
N LEU A 61 18.85 -21.04 12.39
CA LEU A 61 20.03 -21.82 12.73
C LEU A 61 20.71 -22.28 11.44
N ASN A 62 21.56 -21.42 10.86
CA ASN A 62 22.32 -21.78 9.68
C ASN A 62 23.55 -22.63 10.06
N MET A 63 23.66 -23.82 9.44
CA MET A 63 24.69 -24.83 9.73
C MET A 63 25.90 -24.76 8.80
N ASP A 64 25.73 -24.09 7.66
CA ASP A 64 26.75 -24.01 6.61
C ASP A 64 27.47 -22.66 6.59
N SER A 65 26.97 -21.66 7.34
CA SER A 65 27.62 -20.36 7.44
C SER A 65 27.37 -19.68 8.78
N SER A 66 28.29 -18.80 9.19
CA SER A 66 28.16 -17.91 10.36
C SER A 66 27.18 -16.75 10.14
N ALA A 67 26.53 -16.68 8.97
CA ALA A 67 25.59 -15.62 8.65
C ALA A 67 24.22 -15.95 9.26
N SER A 68 23.70 -15.02 10.07
CA SER A 68 22.31 -15.06 10.52
C SER A 68 21.41 -14.76 9.33
N ASN A 69 20.63 -15.75 8.92
CA ASN A 69 19.53 -15.59 7.97
C ASN A 69 18.23 -15.63 8.76
N LEU A 70 17.17 -14.97 8.31
CA LEU A 70 15.85 -15.05 8.95
C LEU A 70 15.24 -16.46 8.81
N LEU A 71 14.42 -16.88 9.77
CA LEU A 71 13.65 -18.13 9.71
C LEU A 71 12.77 -18.21 8.46
N GLU A 72 12.17 -17.08 8.09
CA GLU A 72 11.36 -16.92 6.89
C GLU A 72 11.65 -15.53 6.32
N SER A 73 11.79 -15.41 5.00
CA SER A 73 12.00 -14.10 4.39
C SER A 73 10.71 -13.29 4.41
N PRO A 74 10.77 -11.95 4.56
CA PRO A 74 9.59 -11.10 4.51
C PRO A 74 8.77 -11.28 3.23
N GLU A 75 9.42 -11.49 2.07
CA GLU A 75 8.74 -11.73 0.80
C GLU A 75 7.95 -13.04 0.83
N THR A 76 8.51 -14.09 1.45
CA THR A 76 7.81 -15.38 1.59
C THR A 76 6.58 -15.23 2.49
N MET A 77 6.70 -14.48 3.58
CA MET A 77 5.59 -14.17 4.46
C MET A 77 4.49 -13.38 3.74
N MET A 78 4.85 -12.39 2.93
CA MET A 78 3.90 -11.62 2.12
C MET A 78 3.01 -12.51 1.27
N TYR A 79 3.58 -13.48 0.57
CA TYR A 79 2.81 -14.39 -0.29
C TYR A 79 1.96 -15.37 0.52
N LYS A 80 2.53 -15.93 1.59
CA LYS A 80 1.89 -16.98 2.39
C LYS A 80 0.69 -16.46 3.18
N TYR A 81 0.79 -15.24 3.71
CA TYR A 81 -0.24 -14.65 4.56
C TYR A 81 -1.10 -13.60 3.83
N ALA A 82 -0.98 -13.46 2.51
CA ALA A 82 -1.69 -12.47 1.69
C ALA A 82 -3.22 -12.45 1.88
N GLN A 83 -3.81 -13.60 2.23
CA GLN A 83 -5.26 -13.72 2.45
C GLN A 83 -5.70 -13.28 3.85
N LEU A 84 -4.77 -13.21 4.80
CA LEU A 84 -5.04 -12.96 6.22
C LEU A 84 -4.68 -11.54 6.62
N ALA A 85 -3.54 -11.04 6.14
CA ALA A 85 -3.03 -9.71 6.44
C ALA A 85 -2.13 -9.20 5.32
N THR A 86 -1.95 -7.88 5.29
CA THR A 86 -0.86 -7.26 4.52
C THR A 86 0.40 -7.30 5.39
N ILE A 87 1.51 -7.74 4.82
CA ILE A 87 2.79 -7.80 5.50
C ILE A 87 3.75 -6.88 4.75
N ASP A 88 4.37 -5.94 5.44
CA ASP A 88 5.33 -5.02 4.84
C ASP A 88 6.66 -5.06 5.60
N PRO A 89 7.80 -5.31 4.92
CA PRO A 89 9.10 -5.33 5.59
C PRO A 89 9.52 -3.93 6.06
N ILE A 90 9.93 -3.80 7.32
CA ILE A 90 10.49 -2.55 7.83
C ILE A 90 11.97 -2.48 7.45
N LYS A 91 12.25 -1.90 6.27
CA LYS A 91 13.60 -1.70 5.75
C LYS A 91 14.40 -3.03 5.72
N LYS A 92 15.69 -2.99 6.05
CA LYS A 92 16.59 -4.16 6.16
C LYS A 92 16.66 -4.66 7.61
N THR A 93 15.52 -4.79 8.28
CA THR A 93 15.46 -5.34 9.65
C THR A 93 14.78 -6.71 9.63
N ASN A 94 14.86 -7.41 10.76
CA ASN A 94 14.11 -8.64 11.00
C ASN A 94 12.64 -8.38 11.38
N ILE A 95 12.14 -7.15 11.22
CA ILE A 95 10.80 -6.76 11.65
C ILE A 95 9.90 -6.59 10.42
N VAL A 96 8.72 -7.20 10.48
CA VAL A 96 7.65 -7.00 9.51
C VAL A 96 6.46 -6.31 10.16
N GLU A 97 5.89 -5.36 9.46
CA GLU A 97 4.63 -4.72 9.82
C GLU A 97 3.49 -5.59 9.31
N VAL A 98 2.62 -6.04 10.20
CA VAL A 98 1.43 -6.82 9.87
C VAL A 98 0.23 -5.92 10.02
N SER A 99 -0.57 -5.77 8.97
CA SER A 99 -1.74 -4.91 8.96
C SER A 99 -2.99 -5.60 8.40
N THR A 100 -4.14 -5.25 8.96
CA THR A 100 -5.45 -5.72 8.51
C THR A 100 -6.39 -4.53 8.36
N VAL A 101 -7.33 -4.63 7.42
CA VAL A 101 -8.35 -3.61 7.18
C VAL A 101 -9.74 -4.24 7.29
N ALA A 102 -10.62 -3.63 8.09
CA ALA A 102 -12.01 -4.06 8.22
C ALA A 102 -12.97 -2.87 8.37
N ALA A 103 -14.26 -3.08 8.17
CA ALA A 103 -15.28 -2.05 8.36
C ALA A 103 -15.55 -1.74 9.85
N ASN A 104 -15.22 -2.67 10.75
CA ASN A 104 -15.35 -2.52 12.19
C ASN A 104 -13.97 -2.61 12.86
N ARG A 105 -13.72 -1.72 13.82
CA ARG A 105 -12.52 -1.73 14.68
C ARG A 105 -12.28 -3.08 15.36
N GLU A 106 -13.30 -3.66 15.99
CA GLU A 106 -13.16 -4.94 16.70
C GLU A 106 -12.82 -6.08 15.74
N GLU A 107 -13.43 -6.06 14.56
CA GLU A 107 -13.17 -7.05 13.52
C GLU A 107 -11.74 -6.92 12.97
N SER A 108 -11.26 -5.69 12.76
CA SER A 108 -9.89 -5.40 12.35
C SER A 108 -8.88 -5.97 13.35
N ILE A 109 -9.08 -5.70 14.64
CA ILE A 109 -8.23 -6.22 15.72
C ILE A 109 -8.29 -7.75 15.79
N LYS A 110 -9.49 -8.35 15.67
CA LYS A 110 -9.66 -9.81 15.69
C LYS A 110 -8.91 -10.47 14.55
N LYS A 111 -9.04 -9.94 13.32
CA LYS A 111 -8.31 -10.42 12.14
C LYS A 111 -6.80 -10.30 12.32
N LEU A 112 -6.32 -9.18 12.85
CA LEU A 112 -4.90 -8.98 13.12
C LEU A 112 -4.37 -9.99 14.14
N LYS A 113 -5.09 -10.21 15.25
CA LYS A 113 -4.71 -11.21 16.26
C LYS A 113 -4.63 -12.63 15.68
N LEU A 114 -5.58 -13.00 14.81
CA LEU A 114 -5.53 -14.29 14.12
C LEU A 114 -4.29 -14.41 13.24
N ALA A 115 -3.98 -13.39 12.43
CA ALA A 115 -2.79 -13.39 11.58
C ALA A 115 -1.49 -13.48 12.40
N ILE A 116 -1.36 -12.70 13.48
CA ILE A 116 -0.18 -12.75 14.37
C ILE A 116 -0.05 -14.13 15.02
N ASN A 117 -1.14 -14.73 15.48
CA ASN A 117 -1.11 -16.07 16.09
C ASN A 117 -0.68 -17.13 15.09
N GLU A 118 -1.14 -17.05 13.85
CA GLU A 118 -0.76 -17.99 12.79
C GLU A 118 0.71 -17.85 12.39
N ILE A 119 1.19 -16.61 12.24
CA ILE A 119 2.61 -16.30 12.02
C ILE A 119 3.45 -16.86 13.17
N THR A 120 3.09 -16.57 14.41
CA THR A 120 3.84 -17.01 15.60
C THR A 120 3.88 -18.53 15.71
N SER A 121 2.74 -19.21 15.51
CA SER A 121 2.64 -20.66 15.51
C SER A 121 3.53 -21.30 14.44
N THR A 122 3.50 -20.73 13.23
CA THR A 122 4.32 -21.19 12.11
C THR A 122 5.82 -21.02 12.38
N GLN A 123 6.22 -19.85 12.89
CA GLN A 123 7.60 -19.55 13.24
C GLN A 123 8.12 -20.49 14.34
N ASN A 124 7.30 -20.77 15.36
CA ASN A 124 7.64 -21.75 16.40
C ASN A 124 7.85 -23.16 15.82
N HIS A 125 6.98 -23.59 14.91
CA HIS A 125 7.12 -24.89 14.26
C HIS A 125 8.38 -24.97 13.39
N LEU A 126 8.70 -23.92 12.63
CA LEU A 126 9.94 -23.84 11.85
C LEU A 126 11.18 -23.90 12.75
N TYR A 127 11.15 -23.18 13.87
CA TYR A 127 12.23 -23.20 14.85
C TYR A 127 12.44 -24.62 15.43
N GLN A 128 11.37 -25.29 15.87
CA GLN A 128 11.43 -26.68 16.36
C GLN A 128 12.00 -27.65 15.31
N GLN A 129 11.62 -27.48 14.03
CA GLN A 129 12.19 -28.29 12.95
C GLN A 129 13.70 -28.07 12.77
N GLN A 130 14.17 -26.82 12.94
CA GLN A 130 15.60 -26.52 12.88
C GLN A 130 16.35 -27.05 14.09
N GLU A 131 15.77 -26.97 15.28
CA GLU A 131 16.33 -27.55 16.51
C GLU A 131 16.50 -29.08 16.39
N ILE A 132 15.49 -29.80 15.90
CA ILE A 132 15.58 -31.26 15.68
C ILE A 132 16.69 -31.59 14.67
N LYS A 133 16.80 -30.81 13.58
CA LYS A 133 17.91 -30.96 12.62
C LYS A 133 19.25 -30.71 13.30
N PHE A 134 19.34 -29.70 14.16
CA PHE A 134 20.54 -29.35 14.89
C PHE A 134 21.03 -30.45 15.80
N ILE A 135 20.14 -31.03 16.60
CA ILE A 135 20.46 -32.18 17.45
C ILE A 135 20.99 -33.34 16.59
N LYS A 136 20.30 -33.66 15.49
CA LYS A 136 20.74 -34.74 14.58
C LYS A 136 22.11 -34.47 13.96
N TYR A 137 22.43 -33.23 13.64
CA TYR A 137 23.75 -32.86 13.13
C TYR A 137 24.83 -32.99 14.21
N LEU A 138 24.54 -32.62 15.45
CA LEU A 138 25.45 -32.82 16.58
C LEU A 138 25.72 -34.31 16.82
N ASP A 139 24.69 -35.16 16.80
CA ASP A 139 24.86 -36.62 16.96
C ASP A 139 25.78 -37.21 15.88
N LEU A 140 25.63 -36.76 14.62
CA LEU A 140 26.49 -37.20 13.52
C LEU A 140 27.94 -36.67 13.62
N LEU A 141 28.12 -35.48 14.21
CA LEU A 141 29.43 -34.87 14.45
C LEU A 141 30.14 -35.52 15.63
N GLU A 142 29.43 -35.89 16.70
CA GLU A 142 30.00 -36.65 17.82
C GLU A 142 30.54 -38.02 17.37
N MET A 143 29.91 -38.63 16.37
CA MET A 143 30.39 -39.87 15.74
C MET A 143 31.58 -39.68 14.79
N ALA A 144 31.89 -38.45 14.39
CA ALA A 144 32.96 -38.13 13.45
C ALA A 144 34.09 -37.39 14.19
N ASP A 145 35.22 -38.08 14.39
CA ASP A 145 36.39 -37.70 15.23
C ASP A 145 37.15 -36.43 14.81
N THR A 146 36.53 -35.54 14.04
CA THR A 146 37.09 -34.27 13.57
C THR A 146 35.99 -33.21 13.48
N LYS A 147 36.06 -32.16 14.34
CA LYS A 147 35.81 -30.72 14.03
C LYS A 147 35.30 -29.92 15.24
N GLU A 148 36.18 -29.58 16.19
CA GLU A 148 35.89 -28.58 17.25
C GLU A 148 35.46 -27.21 16.69
N ILE A 149 36.09 -26.76 15.59
CA ILE A 149 35.85 -25.42 15.02
C ILE A 149 34.42 -25.27 14.46
N LYS A 150 33.87 -26.33 13.84
CA LYS A 150 32.53 -26.28 13.23
C LYS A 150 31.45 -26.27 14.31
N ILE A 151 31.63 -27.05 15.38
CA ILE A 151 30.74 -27.08 16.56
C ILE A 151 30.71 -25.71 17.24
N LEU A 152 31.85 -25.04 17.41
CA LEU A 152 31.91 -23.71 18.03
C LEU A 152 31.13 -22.65 17.24
N SER A 153 31.26 -22.65 15.91
CA SER A 153 30.52 -21.72 15.03
C SER A 153 29.01 -21.98 15.04
N MET A 154 28.62 -23.24 15.14
CA MET A 154 27.23 -23.68 15.27
C MET A 154 26.62 -23.28 16.63
N LEU A 155 27.39 -23.41 17.72
CA LEU A 155 26.97 -23.00 19.06
C LEU A 155 26.82 -21.48 19.16
N GLN A 156 27.71 -20.72 18.52
CA GLN A 156 27.61 -19.26 18.42
C GLN A 156 26.40 -18.80 17.58
N ASN A 157 26.03 -19.54 16.54
CA ASN A 157 24.79 -19.27 15.80
C ASN A 157 23.55 -19.59 16.62
N ALA A 158 23.55 -20.71 17.37
CA ALA A 158 22.46 -21.07 18.26
C ALA A 158 22.25 -20.04 19.38
N SER A 159 23.32 -19.52 19.97
CA SER A 159 23.25 -18.49 21.00
C SER A 159 22.78 -17.12 20.49
N ARG A 160 22.88 -16.88 19.17
CA ARG A 160 22.39 -15.67 18.52
C ARG A 160 20.95 -15.78 18.00
N SER A 161 20.38 -17.00 17.93
CA SER A 161 19.01 -17.15 17.47
C SER A 161 18.04 -16.52 18.48
N SER A 162 17.19 -15.62 18.01
CA SER A 162 16.19 -14.93 18.85
C SER A 162 14.78 -15.39 18.52
N MET A 163 13.93 -15.49 19.54
CA MET A 163 12.52 -15.85 19.40
C MET A 163 11.71 -14.71 18.76
N THR A 164 10.69 -15.06 17.99
CA THR A 164 9.75 -14.11 17.35
C THR A 164 8.96 -13.34 18.42
N TYR A 165 8.91 -12.00 18.31
CA TYR A 165 8.19 -11.13 19.25
C TYR A 165 7.26 -10.14 18.53
N SER A 166 6.05 -9.92 19.04
CA SER A 166 5.11 -8.93 18.49
C SER A 166 5.02 -7.70 19.40
N SER A 167 5.07 -6.51 18.82
CA SER A 167 4.79 -5.25 19.52
C SER A 167 3.29 -5.09 19.82
N GLU A 168 2.96 -4.08 20.62
CA GLU A 168 1.58 -3.68 20.93
C GLU A 168 0.81 -3.32 19.65
N ILE A 169 -0.47 -3.72 19.60
CA ILE A 169 -1.36 -3.46 18.47
C ILE A 169 -1.77 -1.99 18.49
N THR A 170 -1.44 -1.27 17.42
CA THR A 170 -1.94 0.09 17.18
C THR A 170 -3.10 0.01 16.19
N THR A 171 -4.14 0.82 16.38
CA THR A 171 -5.29 0.86 15.46
C THR A 171 -5.53 2.29 15.04
N THR A 172 -5.49 2.51 13.73
CA THR A 172 -5.71 3.80 13.09
C THR A 172 -7.01 3.77 12.31
N GLU A 173 -7.81 4.82 12.44
CA GLU A 173 -9.02 4.97 11.64
C GLU A 173 -8.66 5.44 10.23
N LEU A 174 -9.25 4.79 9.23
CA LEU A 174 -9.16 5.19 7.82
C LEU A 174 -10.49 5.81 7.40
N PRO A 175 -10.69 7.12 7.64
CA PRO A 175 -11.91 7.80 7.22
C PRO A 175 -12.10 7.64 5.70
N TYR A 176 -13.32 7.26 5.30
CA TYR A 176 -13.73 7.07 3.90
C TYR A 176 -12.76 6.18 3.09
N SER A 177 -12.44 5.00 3.62
CA SER A 177 -11.55 4.02 2.97
C SER A 177 -10.12 4.54 2.69
N GLY A 178 -9.70 5.65 3.33
CA GLY A 178 -8.38 6.27 3.10
C GLY A 178 -8.21 6.91 1.71
N ASN A 179 -9.27 6.94 0.88
CA ASN A 179 -9.23 7.40 -0.50
C ASN A 179 -10.06 8.67 -0.74
N MET A 180 -10.63 9.28 0.31
CA MET A 180 -11.46 10.49 0.20
C MET A 180 -10.79 11.58 -0.64
N TYR A 181 -9.53 11.87 -0.34
CA TYR A 181 -8.76 12.92 -1.02
C TYR A 181 -8.56 12.60 -2.50
N LYS A 182 -8.19 11.35 -2.83
CA LYS A 182 -8.02 10.90 -4.22
C LYS A 182 -9.33 10.97 -5.01
N ILE A 183 -10.45 10.57 -4.39
CA ILE A 183 -11.78 10.61 -5.00
C ILE A 183 -12.25 12.06 -5.20
N LEU A 184 -12.06 12.93 -4.21
CA LEU A 184 -12.40 14.36 -4.32
C LEU A 184 -11.56 15.07 -5.37
N LEU A 185 -10.25 14.82 -5.41
CA LEU A 185 -9.35 15.44 -6.38
C LEU A 185 -9.62 14.92 -7.80
N GLY A 186 -9.90 13.63 -7.96
CA GLY A 186 -10.31 13.07 -9.24
C GLY A 186 -11.66 13.61 -9.72
N THR A 187 -12.66 13.68 -8.84
CA THR A 187 -14.00 14.18 -9.19
C THR A 187 -14.00 15.68 -9.51
N THR A 188 -13.20 16.48 -8.80
CA THR A 188 -13.04 17.91 -9.11
C THR A 188 -12.32 18.17 -10.44
N LEU A 189 -11.25 17.43 -10.75
CA LEU A 189 -10.55 17.54 -12.04
C LEU A 189 -11.45 17.14 -13.22
N THR A 190 -12.14 16.01 -13.08
CA THR A 190 -13.09 15.55 -14.12
C THR A 190 -14.27 16.51 -14.27
N ALA A 191 -14.81 17.05 -13.16
CA ALA A 191 -15.84 18.07 -13.20
C ALA A 191 -15.38 19.33 -13.95
N LEU A 192 -14.16 19.81 -13.69
CA LEU A 192 -13.60 20.96 -14.37
C LEU A 192 -13.45 20.71 -15.87
N PHE A 193 -12.90 19.56 -16.26
CA PHE A 193 -12.71 19.21 -17.67
C PHE A 193 -14.04 19.12 -18.42
N VAL A 194 -15.01 18.39 -17.85
CA VAL A 194 -16.34 18.23 -18.45
C VAL A 194 -17.08 19.57 -18.55
N ALA A 195 -16.98 20.42 -17.52
CA ALA A 195 -17.60 21.74 -17.53
C ALA A 195 -17.01 22.65 -18.62
N LEU A 196 -15.68 22.63 -18.81
CA LEU A 196 -15.02 23.40 -19.87
C LEU A 196 -15.38 22.89 -21.28
N VAL A 197 -15.42 21.56 -21.47
CA VAL A 197 -15.81 20.96 -22.76
C VAL A 197 -17.25 21.30 -23.12
N ILE A 198 -18.19 21.19 -22.16
CA ILE A 198 -19.60 21.52 -22.44
C ILE A 198 -19.79 23.02 -22.66
N GLY A 199 -19.05 23.88 -21.95
CA GLY A 199 -18.98 25.31 -22.25
C GLY A 199 -18.57 25.54 -23.71
N ALA A 200 -17.46 24.94 -24.13
CA ALA A 200 -16.95 25.10 -25.49
C ALA A 200 -17.92 24.58 -26.56
N ILE A 201 -18.58 23.45 -26.33
CA ILE A 201 -19.61 22.92 -27.24
C ILE A 201 -20.79 23.90 -27.35
N LYS A 202 -21.27 24.42 -26.22
CA LYS A 202 -22.38 25.40 -26.20
C LYS A 202 -22.03 26.65 -27.02
N GLU A 203 -20.80 27.14 -26.90
CA GLU A 203 -20.33 28.29 -27.68
C GLU A 203 -20.25 28.00 -29.17
N TRP A 204 -19.75 26.83 -29.53
CA TRP A 204 -19.62 26.43 -30.91
C TRP A 204 -20.99 26.35 -31.58
N ILE A 205 -21.99 25.79 -30.89
CA ILE A 205 -23.38 25.76 -31.34
C ILE A 205 -23.95 27.18 -31.48
N ARG A 206 -23.72 28.07 -30.51
CA ARG A 206 -24.17 29.48 -30.57
C ARG A 206 -23.64 30.18 -31.83
N ARG A 207 -22.34 30.04 -32.10
CA ARG A 207 -21.69 30.67 -33.26
C ARG A 207 -22.20 30.10 -34.58
N LEU A 208 -22.42 28.79 -34.66
CA LEU A 208 -23.00 28.15 -35.84
C LEU A 208 -24.41 28.68 -36.15
N GLY A 209 -25.22 28.94 -35.12
CA GLY A 209 -26.55 29.54 -35.26
C GLY A 209 -26.57 31.02 -35.59
N GLU A 210 -25.48 31.76 -35.31
CA GLU A 210 -25.32 33.17 -35.70
C GLU A 210 -24.78 33.33 -37.13
N THR A 211 -24.14 32.28 -37.67
CA THR A 211 -23.61 32.25 -39.04
C THR A 211 -24.54 31.61 -40.08
N ALA A 212 -25.66 31.04 -39.64
CA ALA A 212 -26.70 30.44 -40.50
C ALA A 212 -27.86 31.42 -40.73
#